data_AF-A0AAV9Z7X2-F1
#
_entry.id   AF-A0AAV9Z7X2-F1
#
_cell.length_a   1.000
_cell.length_b   1.000
_cell.length_c   1.000
_cell.angle_alpha   90.00
_cell.angle_beta   90.00
_cell.angle_gamma   90.00
#
_symmetry.space_group_name_H-M   'P 1'
#
loop_
_entity.id
_entity.type
_entity.pdbx_description
1 polymer ?
#
loop_
_entity_poly.entity_id
_entity_poly.type
_entity_poly.pdbx_seq_one_letter_code
_entity_poly.pdbx_strand_id
1 'polypeptide(L)'
;YSPEIIAIRERIRSGQVDLIGFVSWMNDHYSATCKVLSNPYEFGDWLNRCDAPDLLPILRWAFSGLNRFAPPLQQQSIQSGLMDVQGTYSGGGSCGIAATNFVE
;
A
#
# COMPACT_ATOMS: atom_id res chain seq x y z
N TYR A 1 1.90 5.23 -18.21
CA TYR A 1 1.74 4.06 -17.32
C TYR A 1 2.58 2.92 -17.86
N SER A 2 3.13 2.05 -17.01
CA SER A 2 3.74 0.79 -17.46
C SER A 2 2.64 -0.22 -17.85
N PRO A 3 2.98 -1.30 -18.59
CA PRO A 3 2.03 -2.36 -18.91
C PRO A 3 1.34 -2.97 -17.68
N GLU A 4 2.06 -3.11 -16.57
CA GLU A 4 1.57 -3.68 -15.31
C GLU A 4 0.52 -2.76 -14.67
N ILE A 5 0.78 -1.44 -14.64
CA ILE A 5 -0.18 -0.47 -14.12
C ILE A 5 -1.44 -0.46 -14.99
N ILE A 6 -1.31 -0.57 -16.32
CA ILE A 6 -2.46 -0.65 -17.23
C ILE A 6 -3.27 -1.91 -16.92
N ALA A 7 -2.62 -3.07 -16.78
CA ALA A 7 -3.30 -4.33 -16.50
C ALA A 7 -4.06 -4.30 -15.17
N ILE A 8 -3.46 -3.74 -14.11
CA ILE A 8 -4.13 -3.55 -12.81
C ILE A 8 -5.36 -2.64 -12.96
N ARG A 9 -5.21 -1.51 -13.67
CA ARG A 9 -6.30 -0.56 -13.89
C ARG A 9 -7.47 -1.21 -14.65
N GLU A 10 -7.18 -1.99 -15.69
CA GLU A 10 -8.21 -2.73 -16.43
C GLU A 10 -8.88 -3.78 -15.54
N ARG A 11 -8.12 -4.52 -14.73
CA ARG A 11 -8.68 -5.49 -13.78
C ARG A 11 -9.63 -4.84 -12.77
N ILE A 12 -9.29 -3.67 -12.25
CA ILE A 12 -10.15 -2.89 -11.34
C ILE A 12 -11.41 -2.38 -12.06
N ARG A 13 -11.31 -1.99 -13.34
CA ARG A 13 -12.46 -1.49 -14.11
C ARG A 13 -13.45 -2.60 -14.45
N SER A 14 -12.95 -3.74 -14.92
CA SER A 14 -13.78 -4.81 -15.48
C SER A 14 -14.19 -5.86 -14.46
N GLY A 15 -13.55 -5.88 -13.28
CA GLY A 15 -13.76 -6.89 -12.25
C GLY A 15 -14.45 -6.36 -10.98
N GLN A 16 -14.85 -7.29 -10.13
CA GLN A 16 -15.13 -7.03 -8.72
C GLN A 16 -13.82 -7.16 -7.96
N VAL A 17 -13.20 -6.01 -7.66
CA VAL A 17 -12.00 -5.92 -6.83
C VAL A 17 -12.40 -5.19 -5.56
N ASP A 18 -12.35 -5.89 -4.42
CA ASP A 18 -12.72 -5.34 -3.12
C ASP A 18 -11.52 -4.90 -2.28
N LEU A 19 -10.34 -5.43 -2.61
CA LEU A 19 -9.07 -5.16 -1.95
C LEU A 19 -7.97 -4.98 -2.98
N ILE A 20 -7.11 -3.99 -2.76
CA ILE A 20 -5.80 -3.90 -3.39
C ILE A 20 -4.74 -3.85 -2.32
N GLY A 21 -3.62 -4.50 -2.57
CA GLY A 21 -2.44 -4.48 -1.71
C GLY A 21 -1.19 -4.41 -2.56
N PHE A 22 -0.17 -3.71 -2.06
CA PHE A 22 1.11 -3.61 -2.72
C PHE A 22 2.22 -3.56 -1.68
N VAL A 23 3.26 -4.33 -1.96
CA VAL A 23 4.54 -4.29 -1.24
C VAL A 23 5.43 -3.29 -1.95
N SER A 24 6.01 -2.37 -1.19
CA SER A 24 6.88 -1.31 -1.68
C SER A 24 8.25 -1.46 -1.03
N TRP A 25 9.31 -1.15 -1.78
CA TRP A 25 10.64 -0.95 -1.21
C TRP A 25 10.87 0.54 -1.02
N MET A 26 11.00 0.99 0.22
CA MET A 26 11.20 2.39 0.58
C MET A 26 12.25 2.49 1.68
N ASN A 27 13.16 3.47 1.59
CA ASN A 27 14.14 3.76 2.65
C ASN A 27 14.87 2.49 3.17
N ASP A 28 15.37 1.66 2.25
CA ASP A 28 16.14 0.44 2.52
C ASP A 28 15.36 -0.70 3.23
N HIS A 29 14.02 -0.71 3.12
CA HIS A 29 13.20 -1.81 3.63
C HIS A 29 11.91 -2.02 2.83
N TYR A 30 11.31 -3.19 3.01
CA TYR A 30 9.96 -3.46 2.51
C TYR A 30 8.90 -2.94 3.48
N SER A 31 7.91 -2.27 2.90
CA SER A 31 6.67 -1.85 3.55
C SER A 31 5.49 -2.37 2.74
N ALA A 32 4.29 -2.26 3.28
CA ALA A 32 3.08 -2.60 2.56
C ALA A 32 2.03 -1.52 2.68
N THR A 33 1.11 -1.55 1.73
CA THR A 33 -0.04 -0.67 1.75
C THR A 33 -1.21 -1.43 1.17
N CYS A 34 -2.35 -1.33 1.84
CA CYS A 34 -3.57 -1.97 1.40
C CYS A 34 -4.73 -0.98 1.41
N LYS A 35 -5.75 -1.29 0.62
CA LYS A 35 -7.04 -0.62 0.66
C LYS A 35 -8.13 -1.64 0.42
N VAL A 36 -8.98 -1.78 1.42
CA VAL A 36 -10.33 -2.35 1.26
C VAL A 36 -11.25 -1.24 0.77
N LEU A 37 -12.17 -1.52 -0.15
CA LEU A 37 -13.06 -0.52 -0.76
C LEU A 37 -13.74 0.42 0.26
N SER A 38 -14.22 -0.14 1.37
CA SER A 38 -14.92 0.58 2.44
C SER A 38 -14.01 1.38 3.38
N ASN A 39 -12.69 1.14 3.32
CA ASN A 39 -11.74 1.68 4.29
C ASN A 39 -10.79 2.68 3.63
N PRO A 40 -10.17 3.57 4.41
CA PRO A 40 -9.01 4.34 3.96
C PRO A 40 -7.87 3.43 3.53
N TYR A 41 -6.88 4.00 2.84
CA TYR A 41 -5.61 3.30 2.67
C TYR A 41 -4.94 3.14 4.03
N GLU A 42 -4.40 1.95 4.27
CA GLU A 42 -3.57 1.63 5.42
C GLU A 42 -2.15 1.36 4.94
N PHE A 43 -1.19 1.87 5.71
CA PHE A 43 0.24 1.72 5.48
C PHE A 43 0.85 0.94 6.63
N GLY A 44 1.40 -0.23 6.32
CA GLY A 44 2.13 -1.05 7.26
C GLY A 44 3.63 -0.91 7.01
N ASP A 45 4.36 -0.49 8.03
CA ASP A 45 5.82 -0.51 8.05
C ASP A 45 6.27 -1.22 9.33
N TRP A 46 7.22 -2.14 9.17
CA TRP A 46 7.79 -2.93 10.26
C TRP A 46 8.58 -2.07 11.25
N LEU A 47 9.08 -0.90 10.82
CA LEU A 47 9.69 0.10 11.72
C LEU A 47 8.65 0.99 12.41
N ASN A 48 7.36 0.76 12.13
CA ASN A 48 6.24 1.58 12.58
C ASN A 48 6.42 3.07 12.24
N ARG A 49 7.11 3.38 11.14
CA ARG A 49 7.25 4.75 10.67
C ARG A 49 6.08 5.03 9.74
N CYS A 50 5.28 6.04 10.07
CA CYS A 50 4.11 6.42 9.27
C CYS A 50 4.40 7.64 8.38
N ASP A 51 5.55 7.64 7.69
CA ASP A 51 5.98 8.72 6.82
C ASP A 51 6.28 8.19 5.40
N ALA A 52 5.21 7.93 4.65
CA ALA A 52 5.27 7.68 3.21
C ALA A 52 4.67 8.86 2.42
N PRO A 53 5.26 10.08 2.49
CA PRO A 53 4.67 11.29 1.90
C PRO A 53 4.50 11.19 0.37
N ASP A 54 5.40 10.46 -0.29
CA ASP A 54 5.39 10.28 -1.75
C ASP A 54 4.37 9.24 -2.23
N LEU A 55 3.93 8.36 -1.33
CA LEU A 55 3.05 7.25 -1.69
C LEU A 55 1.66 7.75 -2.10
N LEU A 56 1.11 8.72 -1.37
CA LEU A 56 -0.22 9.24 -1.65
C LEU A 56 -0.33 9.90 -3.05
N PRO A 57 0.62 10.76 -3.48
CA PRO A 57 0.71 11.22 -4.87
C PRO A 57 0.80 10.09 -5.91
N ILE A 58 1.62 9.06 -5.66
CA ILE A 58 1.78 7.92 -6.57
C ILE A 58 0.46 7.17 -6.73
N LEU A 59 -0.25 6.90 -5.64
CA LEU A 59 -1.54 6.21 -5.66
C LEU A 59 -2.62 7.01 -6.38
N ARG A 60 -2.65 8.33 -6.18
CA ARG A 60 -3.55 9.22 -6.93
C ARG A 60 -3.31 9.16 -8.42
N TRP A 61 -2.04 9.19 -8.84
CA TRP A 61 -1.68 9.06 -10.25
C TRP A 61 -2.07 7.69 -10.79
N ALA A 62 -1.61 6.61 -10.14
CA ALA A 62 -1.79 5.22 -10.57
C ALA A 62 -3.26 4.83 -10.70
N PHE A 63 -4.11 5.30 -9.78
CA PHE A 63 -5.55 4.97 -9.74
C PHE A 63 -6.46 6.12 -10.20
N SER A 64 -5.91 7.17 -10.80
CA SER A 64 -6.71 8.27 -11.36
C SER A 64 -7.83 7.77 -12.28
N GLY A 65 -9.04 8.28 -12.08
CA GLY A 65 -10.25 7.85 -12.81
C GLY A 65 -10.85 6.51 -12.36
N LEU A 66 -10.29 5.86 -11.33
CA LEU A 66 -10.86 4.69 -10.67
C LEU A 66 -11.43 5.12 -9.32
N ASN A 67 -12.58 5.79 -9.32
CA ASN A 67 -13.16 6.49 -8.16
C ASN A 67 -13.23 5.65 -6.86
N ARG A 68 -13.30 4.32 -7.01
CA ARG A 68 -13.35 3.36 -5.89
C ARG A 68 -12.00 3.16 -5.17
N PHE A 69 -10.88 3.36 -5.86
CA PHE A 69 -9.53 3.15 -5.34
C PHE A 69 -8.65 4.41 -5.40
N ALA A 70 -9.01 5.45 -6.14
CA ALA A 70 -8.27 6.71 -6.11
C ALA A 70 -8.38 7.38 -4.73
N PRO A 71 -7.27 7.70 -4.04
CA PRO A 71 -7.34 8.52 -2.84
C PRO A 71 -7.96 9.90 -3.13
N PRO A 72 -8.88 10.41 -2.29
CA PRO A 72 -9.43 11.76 -2.45
C PRO A 72 -8.32 12.83 -2.44
N LEU A 73 -8.52 13.93 -3.17
CA LEU A 73 -7.56 15.04 -3.21
C LEU A 73 -7.36 15.71 -1.84
N GLN A 74 -8.37 15.65 -0.98
CA GLN A 74 -8.35 16.23 0.36
C GLN A 74 -7.62 15.35 1.38
N GLN A 75 -7.39 14.07 1.08
CA GLN A 75 -6.62 13.20 1.96
C GLN A 75 -5.18 13.73 2.08
N GLN A 76 -4.63 13.89 3.28
CA GLN A 76 -3.27 14.41 3.45
C GLN A 76 -2.27 13.35 3.92
N SER A 77 -2.77 12.24 4.45
CA SER A 77 -1.96 11.14 4.97
C SER A 77 -2.61 9.78 4.69
N ILE A 78 -1.80 8.73 4.78
CA ILE A 78 -2.24 7.34 4.79
C ILE A 78 -2.33 6.91 6.27
N GLN A 79 -3.32 6.10 6.63
CA GLN A 79 -3.47 5.65 8.01
C GLN A 79 -2.39 4.61 8.33
N SER A 80 -1.85 4.61 9.54
CA SER A 80 -1.00 3.50 10.00
C SER A 80 -1.85 2.25 10.14
N GLY A 81 -1.47 1.19 9.45
CA GLY A 81 -2.01 -0.14 9.67
C GLY A 81 -1.33 -0.82 10.86
N LEU A 82 -2.00 -1.81 11.44
CA LEU A 82 -1.40 -2.65 12.47
C LEU A 82 -0.53 -3.71 11.78
N MET A 83 0.79 -3.55 11.87
CA MET A 83 1.77 -4.53 11.39
C MET A 83 2.57 -5.06 12.58
N ASP A 84 2.71 -6.37 12.68
CA ASP A 84 3.55 -6.97 13.71
C ASP A 84 5.01 -6.53 13.53
N VAL A 85 5.59 -6.02 14.61
CA VAL A 85 6.97 -5.53 14.62
C VAL A 85 7.91 -6.74 14.70
N GLN A 86 8.89 -6.80 13.80
CA GLN A 86 9.95 -7.81 13.88
C GLN A 86 10.68 -7.70 15.23
N GLY A 87 10.77 -8.81 15.97
CA GLY A 87 11.43 -8.81 17.28
C GLY A 87 12.88 -8.31 17.19
N THR A 88 13.30 -7.50 18.15
CA THR A 88 14.55 -6.70 18.20
C THR A 88 15.86 -7.49 18.00
N TYR A 89 15.78 -8.82 17.98
CA TYR A 89 16.92 -9.75 17.88
C TYR A 89 16.81 -10.74 16.70
N SER A 90 15.77 -10.63 15.87
CA SER A 90 15.66 -11.39 14.63
C SER A 90 16.23 -10.53 13.51
N GLY A 91 17.36 -10.96 12.92
CA GLY A 91 18.18 -10.18 12.01
C GLY A 91 17.43 -9.50 10.86
N GLY A 92 18.04 -8.44 10.33
CA GLY A 92 17.58 -7.76 9.12
C GLY A 92 17.31 -8.78 8.00
N GLY A 93 16.12 -8.69 7.39
CA GLY A 93 15.72 -9.57 6.30
C GLY A 93 14.25 -10.00 6.30
N SER A 94 13.50 -9.83 7.39
CA SER A 94 12.09 -10.28 7.44
C SER A 94 11.07 -9.22 7.02
N CYS A 95 11.48 -7.98 6.75
CA CYS A 95 10.56 -6.90 6.39
C CYS A 95 9.70 -7.23 5.16
N GLY A 96 10.20 -8.02 4.22
CA GLY A 96 9.41 -8.53 3.09
C GLY A 96 8.31 -9.52 3.50
N ILE A 97 8.58 -10.38 4.49
CA ILE A 97 7.59 -11.30 5.05
C ILE A 97 6.55 -10.52 5.85
N ALA A 98 6.97 -9.57 6.68
CA ALA A 98 6.05 -8.71 7.43
C ALA A 98 5.13 -7.90 6.49
N ALA A 99 5.70 -7.32 5.44
CA ALA A 99 4.94 -6.59 4.41
C ALA A 99 3.93 -7.51 3.68
N THR A 100 4.32 -8.74 3.35
CA THR A 100 3.43 -9.70 2.70
C THR A 100 2.30 -10.12 3.64
N ASN A 101 2.62 -10.50 4.88
CA ASN A 101 1.64 -10.89 5.90
C ASN A 101 0.64 -9.79 6.25
N PHE A 102 1.02 -8.51 6.10
CA PHE A 102 0.10 -7.39 6.33
C PHE A 102 -0.92 -7.22 5.20
N VAL A 103 -0.58 -7.65 3.97
CA VAL A 103 -1.50 -7.61 2.84
C VAL A 103 -2.45 -8.81 2.83
N GLU A 104 -1.98 -9.97 3.30
CA GLU A 104 -2.77 -11.19 3.48
C GLU A 104 -3.85 -11.06 4.56
#